data_AF-A0A954W552-F1
#
_entry.id   AF-A0A954W552-F1
#
_cell.length_a   1.000
_cell.length_b   1.000
_cell.length_c   1.000
_cell.angle_alpha   90.00
_cell.angle_beta   90.00
_cell.angle_gamma   90.00
#
_symmetry.space_group_name_H-M   'P 1'
#
loop_
_entity.id
_entity.type
_entity.pdbx_description
1 polymer ?
#
loop_
_entity_poly.entity_id
_entity_poly.type
_entity_poly.pdbx_seq_one_letter_code
_entity_poly.pdbx_strand_id
1 'polypeptide(L)' 'MSHTTEIVSLFEQRGDSQYGGEAVSQLEHALQAAMLAERESASAELIVAALLHDVGHLLHDMPADAPDAGIDV' A
#
# COMPACT_ATOMS: atom_id res chain seq x y z
N MET A 1 5.32 -15.05 15.11
CA MET A 1 4.48 -13.85 15.04
C MET A 1 3.39 -14.09 14.00
N SER A 2 2.29 -13.34 14.00
CA SER A 2 1.27 -13.47 12.94
C SER A 2 1.71 -12.69 11.70
N HIS A 3 1.43 -13.20 10.51
CA HIS A 3 1.70 -12.49 9.24
C HIS A 3 1.04 -11.11 9.19
N THR A 4 -0.14 -10.95 9.79
CA THR A 4 -0.81 -9.64 9.89
C THR A 4 0.02 -8.65 10.70
N THR A 5 0.70 -9.09 11.76
CA THR A 5 1.60 -8.24 12.56
C THR A 5 2.83 -7.81 11.77
N GLU A 6 3.35 -8.69 10.91
CA GLU A 6 4.49 -8.38 10.03
C GLU A 6 4.11 -7.30 9.01
N ILE A 7 2.93 -7.41 8.40
CA ILE A 7 2.39 -6.41 7.46
C ILE A 7 2.18 -5.06 8.15
N VAL A 8 1.55 -5.05 9.33
CA VAL A 8 1.34 -3.80 10.09
C VAL A 8 2.67 -3.13 10.40
N SER A 9 3.66 -3.91 10.86
CA SER A 9 4.98 -3.37 11.19
C SER A 9 5.71 -2.82 9.96
N LEU A 10 5.48 -3.41 8.78
CA LEU A 10 6.05 -2.91 7.52
C LEU A 10 5.50 -1.51 7.18
N PHE A 11 4.18 -1.32 7.28
CA PHE A 11 3.56 0.00 7.08
C PHE A 11 4.00 1.01 8.14
N GLU A 12 4.10 0.61 9.42
CA GLU A 12 4.58 1.51 10.48
C GLU A 12 6.02 1.98 10.25
N GLN A 13 6.88 1.12 9.74
CA GLN A 13 8.31 1.44 9.55
C GLN A 13 8.60 2.19 8.24
N ARG A 14 7.81 1.94 7.19
CA ARG A 14 8.16 2.37 5.82
C ARG A 14 7.05 3.14 5.10
N GLY A 15 5.83 3.13 5.64
CA GLY A 15 4.65 3.70 5.00
C GLY A 15 4.64 5.23 4.89
N ASP A 16 5.49 5.94 5.64
CA ASP A 16 5.59 7.41 5.61
C ASP A 16 6.43 7.96 4.43
N SER A 17 7.02 7.06 3.63
CA SER A 17 7.73 7.46 2.41
C SER A 17 6.77 7.95 1.32
N GLN A 18 7.23 8.89 0.51
CA GLN A 18 6.43 9.46 -0.58
C GLN A 18 6.07 8.38 -1.60
N TYR A 19 4.80 8.37 -2.02
CA TYR A 19 4.32 7.49 -3.09
C TYR A 19 4.62 8.13 -4.45
N GLY A 20 5.59 7.63 -5.21
CA GLY A 20 5.73 7.97 -6.63
C GLY A 20 5.85 9.46 -6.99
N GLY A 21 6.36 10.31 -6.08
CA GLY A 21 6.36 11.77 -6.28
C GLY A 21 5.00 12.45 -6.07
N GLU A 22 3.95 11.71 -5.74
CA GLU A 22 2.64 12.23 -5.36
C GLU A 22 2.65 12.89 -3.98
N ALA A 23 1.64 13.71 -3.70
CA ALA A 23 1.49 14.42 -2.42
C ALA A 23 0.82 13.57 -1.33
N VAL A 24 1.14 12.27 -1.31
CA VAL A 24 0.67 11.28 -0.32
C VAL A 24 1.79 10.31 0.00
N SER A 25 1.75 9.71 1.19
CA SER A 25 2.63 8.62 1.56
C SER A 25 2.13 7.27 1.03
N GLN A 26 3.00 6.27 0.99
CA GLN A 26 2.65 4.88 0.66
C GLN A 26 1.48 4.35 1.51
N LEU A 27 1.47 4.67 2.81
CA LEU A 27 0.39 4.28 3.73
C LEU A 27 -0.91 5.02 3.41
N GLU A 28 -0.84 6.32 3.11
CA GLU A 28 -2.02 7.11 2.76
C GLU A 28 -2.67 6.59 1.47
N HIS A 29 -1.88 6.30 0.44
CA HIS A 29 -2.35 5.69 -0.81
C HIS A 29 -3.05 4.34 -0.55
N ALA A 30 -2.39 3.43 0.17
CA ALA A 30 -2.93 2.12 0.51
C ALA A 30 -4.26 2.21 1.28
N LEU A 31 -4.36 3.11 2.27
CA LEU A 31 -5.58 3.33 3.04
C LEU A 31 -6.69 3.95 2.18
N GLN A 32 -6.37 4.91 1.32
CA GLN A 32 -7.35 5.53 0.42
C GLN A 32 -7.94 4.49 -0.55
N ALA A 33 -7.10 3.62 -1.14
CA ALA A 33 -7.55 2.54 -2.01
C ALA A 33 -8.49 1.56 -1.27
N ALA A 34 -8.10 1.13 -0.07
CA ALA A 34 -8.93 0.25 0.76
C ALA A 34 -10.26 0.92 1.18
N MET A 35 -10.22 2.20 1.57
CA MET A 35 -11.41 2.97 1.95
C MET A 35 -12.38 3.14 0.78
N LEU A 36 -11.89 3.31 -0.44
CA LEU A 36 -12.75 3.37 -1.62
C LEU A 36 -13.45 2.02 -1.87
N ALA A 37 -12.72 0.91 -1.79
CA ALA A 37 -13.32 -0.43 -1.89
C ALA A 37 -14.38 -0.67 -0.80
N GLU A 38 -14.09 -0.28 0.45
CA GLU A 38 -15.03 -0.39 1.56
C GLU A 38 -16.31 0.43 1.33
N ARG A 39 -16.18 1.68 0.84
CA ARG A 39 -17.33 2.56 0.55
C ARG A 39 -18.23 2.00 -0.55
N GLU A 40 -17.67 1.28 -1.50
CA GLU A 40 -18.42 0.57 -2.55
C GLU A 40 -18.99 -0.79 -2.07
N SER A 41 -18.90 -1.10 -0.77
CA SER A 41 -19.34 -2.37 -0.19
C SER A 41 -18.72 -3.59 -0.87
N ALA A 42 -17.45 -3.46 -1.28
CA ALA A 42 -16.68 -4.56 -1.85
C ALA A 42 -16.52 -5.73 -0.87
N SER A 43 -16.11 -6.89 -1.39
CA SER A 43 -15.80 -8.03 -0.53
C SER A 43 -14.57 -7.75 0.34
N ALA A 44 -14.47 -8.44 1.48
CA ALA A 44 -13.31 -8.31 2.36
C ALA A 44 -11.99 -8.62 1.63
N GLU A 45 -12.01 -9.59 0.71
CA GLU A 45 -10.86 -9.92 -0.13
C GLU A 45 -10.44 -8.75 -1.01
N LEU A 46 -11.38 -8.03 -1.62
CA LEU A 46 -11.05 -6.87 -2.45
C LEU A 46 -10.58 -5.68 -1.62
N ILE A 47 -11.13 -5.46 -0.42
CA ILE A 47 -10.64 -4.42 0.50
C ILE A 47 -9.19 -4.71 0.90
N VAL A 48 -8.88 -5.96 1.26
CA VAL A 48 -7.52 -6.38 1.61
C VAL A 48 -6.59 -6.32 0.40
N ALA A 49 -7.04 -6.71 -0.79
CA ALA A 49 -6.26 -6.60 -2.02
C ALA A 49 -5.93 -5.14 -2.34
N ALA A 50 -6.90 -4.23 -2.23
CA ALA A 50 -6.68 -2.80 -2.42
C ALA A 50 -5.70 -2.22 -1.39
N LEU A 51 -5.77 -2.66 -0.14
CA LEU A 51 -4.81 -2.24 0.90
C LEU A 51 -3.38 -2.70 0.60
N LEU A 52 -3.21 -3.88 0.00
CA LEU A 52 -1.90 -4.54 -0.14
C LEU A 52 -1.35 -4.53 -1.56
N HIS A 53 -2.03 -3.91 -2.53
CA HIS A 53 -1.67 -4.01 -3.95
C HIS A 53 -0.25 -3.52 -4.26
N ASP A 54 0.24 -2.55 -3.50
CA ASP A 54 1.58 -1.95 -3.64
C ASP A 54 2.53 -2.31 -2.48
N VAL A 55 2.23 -3.35 -1.70
CA VAL A 55 3.05 -3.72 -0.53
C VAL A 55 4.51 -4.06 -0.91
N GLY A 56 4.76 -4.47 -2.16
CA GLY A 56 6.11 -4.72 -2.67
C GLY A 56 7.00 -3.47 -2.67
N HIS A 57 6.43 -2.27 -2.80
CA HIS A 57 7.18 -1.00 -2.68
C HIS A 57 7.77 -0.78 -1.29
N LEU A 58 7.17 -1.39 -0.25
CA LEU A 58 7.71 -1.32 1.11
C LEU A 58 8.79 -2.38 1.36
N LEU A 59 8.72 -3.53 0.66
CA LEU A 59 9.66 -4.64 0.84
C LEU A 59 11.02 -4.39 0.19
N HIS A 60 11.06 -3.60 -0.86
CA HIS A 60 12.28 -3.25 -1.58
C HIS A 60 12.56 -1.76 -1.48
N ASP A 61 13.82 -1.37 -1.50
CA ASP A 61 14.20 0.02 -1.80
C ASP A 61 14.06 0.24 -3.32
N MET A 62 12.86 -0.04 -3.85
CA MET A 62 12.55 0.22 -5.24
C MET A 62 12.72 1.72 -5.50
N PRO A 63 13.31 2.10 -6.64
CA PRO A 63 13.51 3.50 -6.95
C PRO A 63 12.15 4.21 -6.99
N ALA A 64 12.15 5.50 -6.60
CA ALA A 64 10.95 6.29 -6.36
C ALA A 64 10.01 6.42 -7.58
N ASP A 65 10.47 6.04 -8.77
CA ASP A 65 9.75 6.04 -10.05
C ASP A 65 9.08 4.70 -10.38
N ALA A 66 9.15 3.69 -9.52
CA ALA A 66 8.45 2.43 -9.73
C ALA A 66 6.91 2.57 -9.91
N PRO A 67 6.21 3.47 -9.18
CA PRO A 67 4.79 3.74 -9.43
C PRO A 67 4.55 4.39 -10.80
N ASP A 68 5.44 5.31 -11.21
CA ASP A 68 5.38 5.99 -12.52
C ASP A 68 5.57 5.02 -13.70
N ALA A 69 6.28 3.91 -13.46
CA ALA A 69 6.46 2.84 -14.42
C ALA A 69 5.24 1.88 -14.52
N GLY A 70 4.20 2.08 -13.71
CA GLY A 70 3.05 1.18 -13.61
C GLY A 70 3.45 -0.22 -13.14
N ILE A 71 4.52 -0.32 -12.35
CA ILE A 71 4.97 -1.57 -11.76
C ILE A 71 4.28 -1.68 -10.40
N ASP A 72 3.04 -2.14 -10.43
CA ASP A 72 2.31 -2.60 -9.25
C ASP A 72 2.88 -3.99 -8.89
N VAL A 73 3.64 -4.08 -7.79
CA VAL A 73 4.19 -5.36 -7.27
C VAL A 73 3.82 -5.61 -5.83
#